data_AF-A0A6B3HNM6-F1
#
_entry.id   AF-A0A6B3HNM6-F1
#
_cell.length_a   1.000
_cell.length_b   1.000
_cell.length_c   1.000
_cell.angle_alpha   90.00
_cell.angle_beta   90.00
_cell.angle_gamma   90.00
#
_symmetry.space_group_name_H-M   'P 1'
#
loop_
_entity.id
_entity.type
_entity.pdbx_description
1 polymer ?
#
loop_
_entity_poly.entity_id
_entity_poly.type
_entity_poly.pdbx_seq_one_letter_code
_entity_poly.pdbx_strand_id
1 'polypeptide(L)'
;VDVTPAATKRTALALGVPDKNFPERPAVTLGTMNASTWDMAGVYATLDNHGRKVTPHILQSAEHRDRTVKPEAPKREQAISRASADTVTSALTGVVKSGSGSAANTSAYRAAGKTGTSEENKSA
;
A
#
# COMPACT_ATOMS: atom_id res chain seq x y z
N VAL A 1 -13.93 7.51 -19.56
CA VAL A 1 -14.35 6.33 -18.78
C VAL A 1 -13.99 6.64 -17.35
N ASP A 2 -14.96 7.03 -16.52
CA ASP A 2 -14.68 7.49 -15.16
C ASP A 2 -14.65 6.31 -14.18
N VAL A 3 -13.72 6.37 -13.23
CA VAL A 3 -13.60 5.37 -12.17
C VAL A 3 -14.56 5.75 -11.04
N THR A 4 -15.51 4.86 -10.72
CA THR A 4 -16.52 5.11 -9.68
C THR A 4 -15.94 4.94 -8.26
N PRO A 5 -16.53 5.57 -7.23
CA PRO A 5 -16.11 5.36 -5.83
C PRO A 5 -16.11 3.89 -5.41
N ALA A 6 -17.10 3.12 -5.85
CA ALA A 6 -17.18 1.67 -5.61
C ALA A 6 -16.02 0.91 -6.26
N ALA A 7 -15.63 1.27 -7.49
CA ALA A 7 -14.48 0.67 -8.17
C ALA A 7 -13.16 1.01 -7.45
N THR A 8 -13.02 2.26 -6.98
CA THR A 8 -11.87 2.69 -6.17
C THR A 8 -11.78 1.91 -4.86
N LYS A 9 -12.90 1.78 -4.13
CA LYS A 9 -12.97 0.98 -2.90
C LYS A 9 -12.54 -0.46 -3.14
N ARG A 10 -13.10 -1.10 -4.16
CA ARG A 10 -12.76 -2.49 -4.52
C ARG A 10 -11.25 -2.67 -4.74
N THR A 11 -10.61 -1.77 -5.48
CA THR A 11 -9.16 -1.81 -5.71
C THR A 11 -8.38 -1.61 -4.41
N ALA A 12 -8.77 -0.66 -3.57
CA ALA A 12 -8.09 -0.41 -2.30
C ALA A 12 -8.19 -1.60 -1.33
N LEU A 13 -9.36 -2.25 -1.24
CA LEU A 13 -9.56 -3.45 -0.44
C LEU A 13 -8.70 -4.62 -0.97
N ALA A 14 -8.62 -4.79 -2.30
CA ALA A 14 -7.77 -5.80 -2.92
C ALA A 14 -6.29 -5.59 -2.53
N LEU A 15 -5.81 -4.33 -2.55
CA LEU A 15 -4.45 -3.96 -2.16
C LEU A 15 -4.16 -4.12 -0.65
N GLY A 16 -5.19 -4.21 0.19
CA GLY A 16 -5.03 -4.46 1.63
C GLY A 16 -5.46 -3.33 2.55
N VAL A 17 -6.07 -2.26 2.04
CA VAL A 17 -6.72 -1.26 2.90
C VAL A 17 -7.90 -1.92 3.63
N PRO A 18 -8.06 -1.74 4.95
CA PRO A 18 -9.17 -2.35 5.67
C PRO A 18 -10.50 -1.65 5.33
N ASP A 19 -11.60 -2.40 5.37
CA ASP A 19 -12.94 -1.80 5.25
C ASP A 19 -13.37 -1.17 6.58
N LYS A 20 -12.70 -0.07 6.94
CA LYS A 20 -12.94 0.70 8.17
C LYS A 20 -13.19 2.16 7.81
N ASN A 21 -14.44 2.61 7.97
CA ASN A 21 -14.86 3.95 7.56
C ASN A 21 -14.48 4.27 6.10
N PHE A 22 -14.74 3.33 5.19
CA PHE A 22 -14.43 3.47 3.76
C PHE A 22 -15.72 3.78 2.97
N PRO A 23 -16.09 5.06 2.80
CA PRO A 23 -17.34 5.43 2.15
C PRO A 23 -17.23 5.37 0.62
N GLU A 24 -18.30 4.98 -0.06
CA GLU A 24 -18.40 4.99 -1.53
C GLU A 24 -18.95 6.33 -2.03
N ARG A 25 -18.27 7.43 -1.68
CA ARG A 25 -18.65 8.80 -2.08
C ARG A 25 -17.44 9.54 -2.67
N PRO A 26 -17.62 10.64 -3.42
CA PRO A 26 -16.53 11.28 -4.15
C PRO A 26 -15.29 11.64 -3.30
N ALA A 27 -15.49 12.04 -2.04
CA ALA A 27 -14.41 12.38 -1.10
C ALA A 27 -13.44 11.23 -0.79
N VAL A 28 -13.73 10.00 -1.22
CA VAL A 28 -12.84 8.84 -1.04
C VAL A 28 -11.51 8.99 -1.77
N THR A 29 -11.49 9.76 -2.86
CA THR A 29 -10.26 10.04 -3.63
C THR A 29 -9.27 10.92 -2.88
N LEU A 30 -9.72 11.60 -1.82
CA LEU A 30 -8.90 12.47 -0.97
C LEU A 30 -8.34 11.74 0.27
N GLY A 31 -8.55 10.43 0.41
CA GLY A 31 -7.99 9.67 1.53
C GLY A 31 -8.79 9.79 2.83
N THR A 32 -10.12 9.89 2.74
CA THR A 32 -11.02 10.01 3.93
C THR A 32 -11.25 8.69 4.69
N MET A 33 -10.63 7.60 4.24
CA MET A 33 -10.71 6.29 4.90
C MET A 33 -9.62 6.12 5.96
N ASN A 34 -9.90 5.29 6.97
CA ASN A 34 -8.94 4.99 8.03
C ASN A 34 -8.08 3.77 7.65
N ALA A 35 -6.77 3.95 7.65
CA ALA A 35 -5.79 2.89 7.50
C ALA A 35 -4.65 3.10 8.50
N SER A 36 -4.14 2.01 9.08
CA SER A 36 -2.94 2.07 9.92
C SER A 36 -1.68 2.11 9.06
N THR A 37 -0.55 2.47 9.66
CA THR A 37 0.77 2.39 9.00
C THR A 37 1.09 0.96 8.56
N TRP A 38 0.64 -0.05 9.31
CA TRP A 38 0.75 -1.46 8.97
C TRP A 38 0.00 -1.81 7.68
N ASP A 39 -1.24 -1.34 7.56
CA ASP A 39 -2.06 -1.56 6.35
C ASP A 39 -1.40 -0.91 5.13
N MET A 40 -0.95 0.34 5.27
CA MET A 40 -0.32 1.08 4.18
C MET A 40 1.05 0.50 3.78
N ALA A 41 1.82 -0.05 4.73
CA ALA A 41 3.06 -0.76 4.41
C ALA A 41 2.79 -1.98 3.51
N GLY A 42 1.73 -2.74 3.79
CA GLY A 42 1.29 -3.84 2.92
C GLY A 42 0.87 -3.38 1.52
N VAL A 43 0.16 -2.25 1.43
CA VAL A 43 -0.26 -1.64 0.15
C VAL A 43 0.94 -1.24 -0.69
N TYR A 44 1.90 -0.49 -0.14
CA TYR A 44 3.09 -0.08 -0.89
C TYR A 44 4.00 -1.26 -1.25
N ALA A 45 4.12 -2.25 -0.35
CA ALA A 45 4.84 -3.49 -0.66
C ALA A 45 4.16 -4.29 -1.80
N THR A 46 2.83 -4.21 -1.93
CA THR A 46 2.10 -4.82 -3.04
C THR A 46 2.43 -4.15 -4.38
N LEU A 47 2.61 -2.81 -4.39
CA LEU A 47 3.03 -2.08 -5.59
C LEU A 47 4.46 -2.45 -6.01
N ASP A 48 5.38 -2.52 -5.05
CA ASP A 48 6.76 -2.97 -5.28
C ASP A 48 6.82 -4.42 -5.77
N ASN A 49 5.94 -5.29 -5.25
CA ASN A 49 5.80 -6.69 -5.64
C ASN A 49 4.93 -6.89 -6.91
N HIS A 50 4.99 -5.96 -7.87
CA HIS A 50 4.33 -6.07 -9.17
C HIS A 50 2.81 -6.37 -9.10
N GLY A 51 2.13 -5.83 -8.09
CA GLY A 51 0.69 -5.99 -7.88
C GLY A 51 0.27 -7.28 -7.18
N ARG A 52 1.23 -8.10 -6.73
CA ARG A 52 0.96 -9.30 -5.93
C ARG A 52 0.83 -8.91 -4.47
N LYS A 53 -0.33 -9.19 -3.87
CA LYS A 53 -0.69 -8.75 -2.52
C LYS A 53 0.35 -9.21 -1.50
N VAL A 54 0.88 -8.26 -0.75
CA VAL A 54 1.75 -8.51 0.40
C VAL A 54 0.92 -8.33 1.66
N THR A 55 0.82 -9.37 2.47
CA THR A 55 0.25 -9.29 3.82
C THR A 55 1.41 -9.24 4.81
N PRO A 56 1.65 -8.07 5.46
CA PRO A 56 2.71 -7.95 6.44
C PRO A 56 2.49 -8.94 7.61
N HIS A 57 3.58 -9.51 8.12
CA HIS A 57 3.57 -10.44 9.25
C HIS A 57 4.87 -10.29 10.04
N ILE A 58 4.81 -10.48 11.36
CA ILE A 58 5.98 -10.38 12.26
C ILE A 58 6.52 -11.73 12.72
N LEU A 59 5.67 -12.77 12.71
CA LEU A 59 6.06 -14.09 13.19
C LEU A 59 6.95 -14.76 12.15
N GLN A 60 8.17 -15.12 12.53
CA GLN A 60 9.07 -15.92 11.68
C GLN A 60 8.94 -17.42 11.99
N SER A 61 8.95 -17.76 13.28
CA SER A 61 8.74 -19.09 13.82
C SER A 61 8.42 -19.00 15.31
N ALA A 62 7.83 -20.05 15.86
CA ALA A 62 7.63 -20.25 17.28
C ALA A 62 8.28 -21.57 17.69
N GLU A 63 9.01 -21.57 18.80
CA GLU A 63 9.70 -22.75 19.31
C GLU A 63 9.21 -23.08 20.71
N HIS A 64 9.00 -24.38 20.97
CA HIS A 64 8.64 -24.88 22.29
C HIS A 64 9.19 -26.30 22.49
N ARG A 65 10.16 -26.44 23.41
CA ARG A 65 10.92 -27.68 23.63
C ARG A 65 11.53 -28.17 22.30
N ASP A 66 11.19 -29.39 21.89
CA ASP A 66 11.70 -30.02 20.67
C ASP A 66 10.81 -29.77 19.44
N ARG A 67 9.87 -28.81 19.52
CA ARG A 67 8.99 -28.42 18.40
C ARG A 67 9.28 -27.01 17.93
N THR A 68 9.47 -26.88 16.62
CA THR A 68 9.49 -25.61 15.89
C THR A 68 8.30 -25.55 14.95
N VAL A 69 7.50 -24.49 15.04
CA VAL A 69 6.37 -24.21 14.16
C VAL A 69 6.69 -22.97 13.33
N LYS A 70 6.45 -23.04 12.02
CA LYS A 70 6.55 -21.90 11.10
C LYS A 70 5.14 -21.50 10.66
N PRO A 71 4.85 -20.19 10.50
CA PRO A 71 3.58 -19.76 9.95
C PRO A 71 3.43 -20.23 8.51
N GLU A 72 2.18 -20.40 8.08
CA GLU A 72 1.87 -20.69 6.68
C GLU A 72 2.34 -19.53 5.79
N ALA A 73 2.86 -19.88 4.61
CA ALA A 73 3.22 -18.86 3.63
C ALA A 73 1.96 -18.08 3.21
N PRO A 74 2.01 -16.73 3.18
CA PRO A 74 0.86 -15.94 2.80
C PRO A 74 0.41 -16.27 1.37
N LYS A 75 -0.91 -16.25 1.15
CA LYS A 75 -1.51 -16.51 -0.16
C LYS A 75 -1.02 -15.49 -1.17
N ARG A 76 -0.53 -15.99 -2.31
CA ARG A 76 -0.01 -15.17 -3.41
C ARG A 76 -1.14 -14.79 -4.36
N GLU A 77 -1.90 -13.77 -4.01
CA GLU A 77 -3.01 -13.25 -4.81
C GLU A 77 -2.56 -12.04 -5.67
N GLN A 78 -3.00 -11.98 -6.93
CA GLN A 78 -2.77 -10.81 -7.79
C GLN A 78 -3.87 -9.78 -7.54
N ALA A 79 -3.55 -8.70 -6.83
CA ALA A 79 -4.53 -7.66 -6.47
C ALA A 79 -4.82 -6.70 -7.62
N ILE A 80 -3.79 -6.31 -8.39
CA ILE A 80 -3.88 -5.46 -9.58
C ILE A 80 -2.95 -5.99 -10.66
N SER A 81 -3.13 -5.60 -11.93
CA SER A 81 -2.22 -6.05 -12.99
C SER A 81 -0.78 -5.57 -12.74
N ARG A 82 0.21 -6.36 -13.19
CA ARG A 82 1.62 -5.96 -13.15
C ARG A 82 1.85 -4.63 -13.86
N ALA A 83 1.26 -4.44 -15.04
CA ALA A 83 1.38 -3.20 -15.79
C ALA A 83 0.87 -1.99 -15.00
N SER A 84 -0.27 -2.13 -14.30
CA SER A 84 -0.82 -1.10 -13.42
C SER A 84 0.11 -0.80 -12.24
N ALA A 85 0.60 -1.83 -11.55
CA ALA A 85 1.52 -1.68 -10.43
C ALA A 85 2.82 -0.96 -10.86
N ASP A 86 3.44 -1.42 -11.94
CA ASP A 86 4.72 -0.88 -12.43
C ASP A 86 4.57 0.56 -12.92
N THR A 87 3.43 0.88 -13.56
CA THR A 87 3.11 2.24 -14.00
C THR A 87 2.92 3.18 -12.80
N VAL A 88 2.18 2.74 -11.78
CA VAL A 88 2.01 3.51 -10.54
C VAL A 88 3.36 3.71 -9.83
N THR A 89 4.17 2.67 -9.67
CA THR A 89 5.51 2.75 -9.07
C THR A 89 6.43 3.70 -9.84
N SER A 90 6.35 3.70 -11.18
CA SER A 90 7.09 4.65 -12.03
C SER A 90 6.65 6.09 -11.76
N ALA A 91 5.34 6.37 -11.70
CA ALA A 91 4.82 7.69 -11.35
C ALA A 91 5.25 8.15 -9.95
N LEU A 92 5.21 7.23 -8.97
CA LEU A 92 5.65 7.48 -7.58
C LEU A 92 7.16 7.75 -7.48
N THR A 93 7.96 7.18 -8.37
CA THR A 93 9.39 7.52 -8.49
C THR A 93 9.56 8.99 -8.91
N GLY A 94 8.70 9.49 -9.80
CA GLY A 94 8.71 10.90 -10.23
C GLY A 94 8.44 11.87 -9.07
N VAL A 95 7.52 11.52 -8.17
CA VAL A 95 7.22 12.31 -6.96
C VAL A 95 8.44 12.46 -6.06
N VAL A 96 9.24 11.41 -5.92
CA VAL A 96 10.48 11.45 -5.13
C VAL A 96 11.61 12.17 -5.87
N LYS A 97 11.70 12.05 -7.20
CA LYS A 97 12.77 12.72 -7.95
C LYS A 97 12.62 14.24 -8.01
N SER A 98 11.41 14.73 -8.20
CA SER A 98 11.17 16.15 -8.51
C SER A 98 9.83 16.69 -7.99
N GLY A 99 9.11 15.92 -7.19
CA GLY A 99 7.80 16.31 -6.65
C GLY A 99 7.83 16.64 -5.16
N SER A 100 6.67 16.50 -4.51
CA SER A 100 6.50 16.78 -3.08
C SER A 100 7.32 15.86 -2.15
N GLY A 101 7.79 14.71 -2.66
CA GLY A 101 8.60 13.75 -1.91
C GLY A 101 10.11 13.92 -2.10
N SER A 102 10.57 15.05 -2.64
CA SER A 102 11.98 15.27 -3.02
C SER A 102 13.00 15.06 -1.89
N ALA A 103 12.59 15.29 -0.65
CA ALA A 103 13.42 15.03 0.53
C ALA A 103 13.81 13.54 0.70
N ALA A 104 13.05 12.62 0.11
CA ALA A 104 13.35 11.18 0.12
C ALA A 104 14.25 10.74 -1.05
N ASN A 105 14.70 11.67 -1.90
CA ASN A 105 15.57 11.34 -3.03
C ASN A 105 16.97 10.97 -2.53
N THR A 106 17.43 9.78 -2.90
CA THR A 106 18.71 9.23 -2.44
C THR A 106 19.43 8.53 -3.60
N SER A 107 20.76 8.56 -3.58
CA SER A 107 21.59 7.80 -4.52
C SER A 107 21.76 6.33 -4.12
N ALA A 108 21.40 5.94 -2.88
CA ALA A 108 21.62 4.60 -2.36
C ALA A 108 20.69 3.54 -2.99
N TYR A 109 19.49 3.93 -3.39
CA TYR A 109 18.49 3.05 -3.99
C TYR A 109 17.42 3.84 -4.75
N ARG A 110 16.60 3.13 -5.54
CA ARG A 110 15.47 3.73 -6.25
C ARG A 110 14.27 3.85 -5.31
N ALA A 111 14.04 5.05 -4.80
CA ALA A 111 12.89 5.34 -3.97
C ALA A 111 11.65 5.71 -4.81
N ALA A 112 10.50 5.19 -4.41
CA ALA A 112 9.18 5.56 -4.93
C ALA A 112 8.27 5.84 -3.72
N GLY A 113 7.49 6.93 -3.77
CA GLY A 113 6.68 7.33 -2.62
C GLY A 113 5.73 8.47 -2.91
N LYS A 114 4.84 8.73 -1.97
CA LYS A 114 3.86 9.82 -2.04
C LYS A 114 3.75 10.50 -0.67
N THR A 115 3.58 11.81 -0.67
CA THR A 115 3.25 12.57 0.53
C THR A 115 1.75 12.49 0.85
N GLY A 116 1.41 12.41 2.13
CA GLY A 116 0.05 12.53 2.65
C GLY A 116 -0.01 13.67 3.67
N THR A 117 -1.10 14.42 3.68
CA THR A 117 -1.34 15.46 4.68
C THR A 117 -2.85 15.55 4.86
N SER A 118 -3.33 15.44 6.09
CA SER A 118 -4.76 15.59 6.37
C SER A 118 -5.12 17.06 6.57
N GLU A 119 -6.41 17.36 6.52
CA GLU A 119 -6.97 18.66 6.91
C GLU A 119 -6.40 19.10 8.28
N GLU A 120 -6.10 20.40 8.39
CA GLU A 120 -5.52 21.04 9.58
C GLU A 120 -4.21 20.40 10.07
N ASN A 121 -3.48 19.65 9.22
CA ASN A 121 -2.24 18.94 9.56
C ASN A 121 -2.39 17.96 10.73
N LYS A 122 -3.59 17.39 10.93
CA LYS A 122 -3.84 16.39 11.99
C LYS A 122 -3.05 15.09 11.80
N SER A 123 -2.54 14.84 10.59
CA SER A 123 -1.68 13.72 10.24
C SER A 123 -0.79 14.09 9.05
N ALA A 124 0.47 13.65 9.07
CA ALA A 124 1.48 13.84 8.02
C ALA A 124 2.47 12.67 8.01
#